data_AF-A0A7C2WF30-F1
#
_entry.id   AF-A0A7C2WF30-F1
#
_cell.length_a   1.000
_cell.length_b   1.000
_cell.length_c   1.000
_cell.angle_alpha   90.00
_cell.angle_beta   90.00
_cell.angle_gamma   90.00
#
_symmetry.space_group_name_H-M   'P 1'
#
loop_
_entity.id
_entity.type
_entity.pdbx_description
1 polymer ?
#
loop_
_entity_poly.entity_id
_entity_poly.type
_entity_poly.pdbx_seq_one_letter_code
_entity_poly.pdbx_strand_id
1 'polypeptide(L)'
;ALFSLPVLRPMVLLVVGLGTVGFGTLGTLFSVMAATTRAREVMLPVLLFPLALPVVISAVRATTLLLTDRQAEVGPWISLLLGFDVLFLGISYIVFGHAVEE
;
A
#
# COMPACT_ATOMS: atom_id res chain seq x y z
N ALA A 1 19.09 -20.08 -4.55
CA ALA A 1 17.63 -20.06 -4.80
C ALA A 1 16.93 -20.04 -3.44
N LEU A 2 16.20 -18.98 -3.08
CA LEU A 2 15.41 -19.00 -1.85
C LEU A 2 14.30 -20.06 -2.02
N PHE A 3 14.40 -21.16 -1.27
CA PHE A 3 13.35 -22.19 -1.11
C PHE A 3 12.83 -22.91 -2.37
N SER A 4 13.53 -22.88 -3.51
CA SER A 4 13.09 -23.53 -4.77
C SER A 4 11.75 -23.03 -5.32
N LEU A 5 11.25 -21.90 -4.83
CA LEU A 5 10.06 -21.25 -5.33
C LEU A 5 10.45 -20.22 -6.40
N PRO A 6 9.75 -20.17 -7.55
CA PRO A 6 9.96 -19.13 -8.56
C PRO A 6 9.38 -17.80 -8.05
N VAL A 7 10.06 -17.17 -7.08
CA VAL A 7 9.64 -15.91 -6.45
C VAL A 7 9.79 -14.72 -7.42
N LEU A 8 10.72 -14.83 -8.37
CA LEU A 8 11.00 -13.83 -9.40
C LEU A 8 9.99 -13.88 -10.58
N ARG A 9 8.72 -14.17 -10.30
CA ARG A 9 7.66 -14.10 -11.32
C ARG A 9 7.25 -12.64 -11.54
N PRO A 10 7.01 -12.19 -12.78
CA PRO A 10 6.61 -10.80 -13.08
C PRO A 10 5.41 -10.32 -12.26
N MET A 11 4.41 -11.18 -12.05
CA MET A 11 3.24 -10.86 -11.21
C MET A 11 3.59 -10.64 -9.74
N VAL A 12 4.54 -11.40 -9.18
CA VAL A 12 4.98 -11.21 -7.79
C VAL A 12 5.70 -9.87 -7.66
N LEU A 13 6.55 -9.54 -8.64
CA LEU A 13 7.22 -8.24 -8.68
C LEU A 13 6.22 -7.07 -8.78
N LEU A 14 5.15 -7.24 -9.55
CA LEU A 14 4.07 -6.26 -9.64
C LEU A 14 3.35 -6.07 -8.30
N VAL A 15 3.00 -7.16 -7.61
CA VAL A 15 2.37 -7.09 -6.27
C VAL A 15 3.29 -6.43 -5.25
N VAL A 16 4.59 -6.74 -5.27
CA VAL A 16 5.59 -6.10 -4.41
C VAL A 16 5.72 -4.60 -4.70
N GLY A 17 5.74 -4.23 -5.98
CA GLY A 17 5.79 -2.84 -6.42
C GLY A 17 4.58 -2.05 -5.95
N LEU A 18 3.37 -2.56 -6.22
CA LEU A 18 2.12 -1.94 -5.77
C LEU A 18 2.07 -1.84 -4.23
N GLY A 19 2.39 -2.93 -3.52
CA GLY A 19 2.42 -2.92 -2.06
C GLY A 19 3.39 -1.88 -1.47
N THR A 20 4.54 -1.68 -2.12
CA THR A 20 5.53 -0.67 -1.72
C THR A 20 5.02 0.74 -1.98
N VAL A 21 4.38 0.97 -3.12
CA VAL A 21 3.78 2.26 -3.49
C VAL A 21 2.66 2.62 -2.51
N GLY A 22 1.71 1.72 -2.25
CA GLY A 22 0.61 1.96 -1.32
C GLY A 22 1.09 2.26 0.09
N PHE A 23 2.00 1.43 0.61
CA PHE A 23 2.54 1.63 1.96
C PHE A 23 3.40 2.90 2.07
N GLY A 24 4.23 3.17 1.07
CA GLY A 24 5.03 4.39 0.98
C GLY A 24 4.15 5.64 0.94
N THR A 25 3.10 5.64 0.12
CA THR A 25 2.16 6.76 -0.01
C THR A 25 1.44 7.06 1.30
N LEU A 26 0.99 6.03 2.03
CA LEU A 26 0.43 6.21 3.37
C LEU A 26 1.46 6.87 4.30
N GLY A 27 2.66 6.33 4.41
CA GLY A 27 3.72 6.90 5.26
C GLY A 27 4.03 8.36 4.93
N THR A 28 4.10 8.68 3.64
CA THR A 28 4.34 10.04 3.13
C THR A 28 3.21 11.00 3.50
N LEU A 29 1.95 10.61 3.29
CA LEU A 29 0.78 11.41 3.65
C LEU A 29 0.77 11.72 5.16
N PHE A 30 0.96 10.69 5.99
CA PHE A 30 0.95 10.85 7.45
C PHE A 30 2.13 11.67 7.95
N SER A 31 3.30 11.59 7.29
CA SER A 31 4.45 12.43 7.63
C SER A 31 4.15 13.92 7.46
N VAL A 32 3.43 14.30 6.40
CA VAL A 32 3.02 15.70 6.17
C VAL A 32 1.96 16.14 7.17
N MET A 33 0.92 15.34 7.40
CA MET A 33 -0.11 15.67 8.40
C MET A 33 0.49 15.81 9.81
N ALA A 34 1.47 14.98 10.15
CA ALA A 34 2.19 15.06 11.42
C ALA A 34 3.05 16.32 11.57
N ALA A 35 3.46 16.94 10.46
CA ALA A 35 4.18 18.21 10.45
C ALA A 35 3.23 19.41 10.63
N THR A 36 2.00 19.32 10.13
CA THR A 36 1.02 20.43 10.13
C THR A 36 0.05 20.42 11.31
N THR A 37 -0.15 19.29 12.02
CA THR A 37 -1.16 19.17 13.10
C THR A 37 -0.58 18.86 14.49
N ARG A 38 -1.09 19.52 15.56
CA ARG A 38 -0.67 19.28 16.97
C ARG A 38 -1.11 17.93 17.56
N ALA A 39 -2.02 17.19 16.93
CA ALA A 39 -2.52 15.88 17.38
C ALA A 39 -1.64 14.68 16.91
N ARG A 40 -0.32 14.91 16.84
CA ARG A 40 0.71 14.05 16.22
C ARG A 40 0.75 12.61 16.76
N GLU A 41 0.41 12.42 18.02
CA GLU A 41 0.62 11.16 18.75
C GLU A 41 -0.54 10.17 18.63
N VAL A 42 -1.75 10.65 18.30
CA VAL A 42 -2.96 9.80 18.25
C VAL A 42 -3.41 9.53 16.83
N MET A 43 -3.30 10.51 15.91
CA MET A 43 -3.69 10.34 14.51
C MET A 43 -2.90 9.26 13.78
N LEU A 44 -1.59 9.20 14.02
CA LEU A 44 -0.69 8.30 13.30
C LEU A 44 -1.03 6.83 13.56
N PRO A 45 -1.03 6.31 14.79
CA PRO A 45 -1.35 4.90 15.03
C PRO A 45 -2.81 4.53 14.75
N VAL A 46 -3.76 5.42 15.09
CA VAL A 46 -5.19 5.14 14.99
C VAL A 46 -5.67 5.09 13.54
N LEU A 47 -5.14 5.92 12.64
CA LEU A 47 -5.53 5.91 11.24
C LEU A 47 -4.58 5.09 10.35
N LEU A 48 -3.27 5.12 10.59
CA LEU A 48 -2.32 4.39 9.74
C LEU A 48 -2.50 2.88 9.84
N PHE A 49 -2.79 2.35 11.04
CA PHE A 49 -3.03 0.92 11.23
C PHE A 49 -4.22 0.39 10.41
N PRO A 50 -5.46 0.91 10.56
CA PRO A 50 -6.60 0.43 9.79
C PRO A 50 -6.46 0.64 8.28
N LEU A 51 -5.69 1.66 7.85
CA LEU A 51 -5.44 1.92 6.43
C LEU A 51 -4.33 1.03 5.85
N ALA A 52 -3.32 0.69 6.63
CA ALA A 52 -2.27 -0.24 6.21
C ALA A 52 -2.81 -1.68 6.07
N LEU A 53 -3.80 -2.07 6.87
CA LEU A 53 -4.37 -3.41 6.85
C LEU A 53 -4.87 -3.85 5.45
N PRO A 54 -5.72 -3.09 4.74
CA PRO A 54 -6.14 -3.42 3.37
C PRO A 54 -4.97 -3.68 2.42
N VAL A 55 -3.93 -2.83 2.45
CA VAL A 55 -2.74 -2.95 1.59
C VAL A 55 -1.98 -4.23 1.92
N VAL A 56 -1.70 -4.44 3.21
CA VAL A 56 -0.94 -5.62 3.68
C VAL A 56 -1.71 -6.91 3.40
N ILE A 57 -3.01 -6.96 3.71
CA ILE A 57 -3.85 -8.14 3.46
C ILE A 57 -3.89 -8.45 1.96
N SER A 58 -4.08 -7.44 1.11
CA SER A 58 -4.13 -7.62 -0.35
C SER A 58 -2.80 -8.12 -0.89
N ALA A 59 -1.68 -7.54 -0.46
CA ALA A 59 -0.35 -7.94 -0.89
C ALA A 59 -0.01 -9.38 -0.44
N VAL A 60 -0.30 -9.73 0.82
CA VAL A 60 -0.08 -11.08 1.35
C VAL A 60 -0.95 -12.10 0.63
N ARG A 61 -2.24 -11.81 0.40
CA ARG A 61 -3.17 -12.71 -0.30
C ARG A 61 -2.78 -12.90 -1.76
N ALA A 62 -2.50 -11.81 -2.48
CA ALA A 62 -2.06 -11.88 -3.87
C ALA A 62 -0.76 -12.68 -4.01
N THR A 63 0.23 -12.42 -3.14
CA THR A 63 1.50 -13.17 -3.15
C THR A 63 1.29 -14.65 -2.84
N THR A 64 0.47 -14.99 -1.84
CA THR A 64 0.17 -16.38 -1.47
C THR A 64 -0.49 -17.13 -2.62
N LEU A 65 -1.47 -16.52 -3.30
CA LEU A 65 -2.16 -17.12 -4.44
C LEU A 65 -1.23 -17.32 -5.63
N LEU A 66 -0.32 -16.36 -5.89
CA LEU A 66 0.69 -16.46 -6.95
C LEU A 66 1.73 -17.57 -6.69
N LEU A 67 2.09 -17.79 -5.43
CA LEU A 67 3.04 -18.83 -5.03
C LEU A 67 2.42 -20.23 -4.94
N THR A 68 1.09 -20.32 -4.80
CA THR A 68 0.33 -21.59 -4.76
C THR A 68 -0.30 -21.97 -6.10
N ASP A 69 0.11 -21.28 -7.18
CA ASP A 69 -0.39 -21.45 -8.56
C ASP A 69 -1.93 -21.27 -8.73
N ARG A 70 -2.57 -20.53 -7.80
CA ARG A 70 -4.01 -20.16 -7.85
C ARG A 70 -4.22 -18.78 -8.49
N GLN A 71 -3.62 -18.57 -9.66
CA GLN A 71 -3.59 -17.26 -10.31
C GLN A 71 -4.97 -16.69 -10.67
N ALA A 72 -5.94 -17.57 -10.96
CA ALA A 72 -7.31 -17.16 -11.31
C ALA A 72 -8.01 -16.35 -10.21
N GLU A 73 -7.58 -16.50 -8.96
CA GLU A 73 -8.18 -15.83 -7.79
C GLU A 73 -7.44 -14.56 -7.38
N VAL A 74 -6.35 -14.21 -8.07
CA VAL A 74 -5.49 -13.06 -7.72
C VAL A 74 -6.15 -11.72 -8.11
N GLY A 75 -6.99 -11.71 -9.15
CA GLY A 75 -7.57 -10.51 -9.74
C GLY A 75 -8.20 -9.54 -8.72
N PRO A 76 -9.11 -9.99 -7.85
CA PRO A 76 -9.72 -9.13 -6.84
C PRO A 76 -8.71 -8.48 -5.88
N TRP A 77 -7.66 -9.20 -5.49
CA TRP A 77 -6.64 -8.68 -4.58
C TRP A 77 -5.73 -7.65 -5.23
N ILE A 78 -5.37 -7.85 -6.50
CA ILE A 78 -4.65 -6.83 -7.28
C ILE A 78 -5.54 -5.61 -7.49
N SER A 79 -6.82 -5.78 -7.81
CA SER A 79 -7.76 -4.66 -7.98
C SER A 79 -7.95 -3.87 -6.68
N LEU A 80 -7.99 -4.55 -5.54
CA LEU A 80 -8.09 -3.90 -4.23
C LEU A 80 -6.82 -3.11 -3.92
N LEU A 81 -5.64 -3.70 -4.16
CA LEU A 81 -4.35 -3.04 -3.96
C LEU A 81 -4.21 -1.81 -4.88
N LEU A 82 -4.50 -1.96 -6.16
CA LEU A 82 -4.44 -0.88 -7.15
C LEU A 82 -5.45 0.23 -6.83
N GLY A 83 -6.67 -0.12 -6.46
CA GLY A 83 -7.70 0.86 -6.08
C GLY A 83 -7.28 1.67 -4.84
N PHE A 84 -6.64 1.01 -3.87
CA PHE A 84 -6.10 1.67 -2.71
C PHE A 84 -4.94 2.60 -3.05
N ASP A 85 -4.00 2.14 -3.89
CA ASP A 85 -2.86 2.94 -4.36
C ASP A 85 -3.33 4.21 -5.07
N VAL A 86 -4.24 4.09 -6.04
CA VAL A 86 -4.77 5.24 -6.80
C VAL A 86 -5.48 6.23 -5.87
N LEU A 87 -6.30 5.74 -4.94
CA LEU A 87 -7.03 6.58 -4.00
C LEU A 87 -6.07 7.37 -3.10
N PHE A 88 -5.11 6.69 -2.48
CA PHE A 88 -4.19 7.35 -1.55
C PHE A 88 -3.14 8.21 -2.24
N LEU A 89 -2.70 7.85 -3.45
CA LEU A 89 -1.85 8.72 -4.26
C LEU A 89 -2.59 10.00 -4.64
N GLY A 90 -3.85 9.90 -5.05
CA GLY A 90 -4.69 11.06 -5.36
C GLY A 90 -4.88 11.97 -4.15
N ILE A 91 -5.22 11.40 -2.99
CA ILE A 91 -5.33 12.17 -1.74
C ILE A 91 -3.99 12.80 -1.36
N SER A 92 -2.90 12.04 -1.43
CA SER A 92 -1.56 12.53 -1.10
C SER A 92 -1.14 13.69 -1.99
N TYR A 93 -1.39 13.60 -3.29
CA TYR A 93 -1.13 14.67 -4.24
C TYR A 93 -1.87 15.96 -3.88
N ILE A 94 -3.17 15.87 -3.54
CA ILE A 94 -3.98 17.03 -3.16
C ILE A 94 -3.49 17.62 -1.83
N VAL A 95 -3.25 16.78 -0.82
CA VAL A 95 -2.82 17.22 0.51
C VAL A 95 -1.43 17.85 0.46
N PHE A 96 -0.49 17.28 -0.29
CA PHE A 96 0.83 17.89 -0.51
C PHE A 96 0.73 19.26 -1.16
N GLY A 97 -0.16 19.43 -2.15
CA GLY A 97 -0.40 20.72 -2.77
C GLY A 97 -0.76 21.80 -1.74
N HIS A 98 -1.69 21.50 -0.84
CA HIS A 98 -2.08 22.43 0.23
C HIS A 98 -0.99 22.63 1.27
N ALA A 99 -0.23 21.58 1.63
CA ALA A 99 0.79 21.65 2.66
C ALA A 99 2.07 22.40 2.24
N VAL A 100 2.35 22.49 0.94
CA VAL A 100 3.50 23.22 0.40
C VAL A 100 3.16 24.70 0.13
N GLU A 101 1.88 25.03 -0.01
CA GLU A 101 1.41 26.40 -0.23
C GLU A 101 1.36 27.24 1.06
N GLU A 102 1.51 26.59 2.23
CA GLU A 102 1.68 27.18 3.57
C GLU A 102 3.17 27.36 3.94
#